data_AF-A0AAR2LD64-F1
#
_entry.id   AF-A0AAR2LD64-F1
#
_cell.length_a   1.000
_cell.length_b   1.000
_cell.length_c   1.000
_cell.angle_alpha   90.00
_cell.angle_beta   90.00
_cell.angle_gamma   90.00
#
_symmetry.space_group_name_H-M   'P 1'
#
loop_
_entity.id
_entity.type
_entity.pdbx_description
1 polymer ?
#
loop_
_entity_poly.entity_id
_entity_poly.type
_entity_poly.pdbx_seq_one_letter_code
_entity_poly.pdbx_strand_id
1 'polypeptide(L)'
;THTAQAHLQPESALGEVQLIQDGTSMRAVARRFAVSVSVVSRGWRRHQETGQYTRRRGGGRRRATIQQQDRYLRLCARRNRRSTATNVHVSAQTVRNRLHEDGMRARRPQLGVVLTAQHRAGRLAFAREHQDWQIHHWRHVLFTDESRFTLSTCEETPWRAICCLNGCILNHSCRCQCKKYVKFIVNDT
;
A
#
# COMPACT_ATOMS: atom_id res chain seq x y z
N THR A 1 -21.37 21.27 36.98
CA THR A 1 -21.90 21.49 35.61
C THR A 1 -20.79 21.20 34.62
N HIS A 2 -20.95 20.14 33.82
CA HIS A 2 -19.98 19.74 32.80
C HIS A 2 -19.85 20.86 31.75
N THR A 3 -18.77 21.65 31.79
CA THR A 3 -18.42 22.54 30.68
C THR A 3 -17.82 21.67 29.58
N ALA A 4 -18.69 21.19 28.69
CA ALA A 4 -18.26 20.71 27.39
C ALA A 4 -17.43 21.82 26.74
N GLN A 5 -16.15 21.55 26.47
CA GLN A 5 -15.29 22.51 25.78
C GLN A 5 -15.83 22.68 24.36
N ALA A 6 -16.65 23.70 24.14
CA ALA A 6 -17.11 24.10 22.82
C ALA A 6 -15.88 24.50 21.98
N HIS A 7 -15.62 23.70 20.94
CA HIS A 7 -14.59 23.95 19.97
C HIS A 7 -15.04 25.10 19.06
N LEU A 8 -14.37 26.26 19.15
CA LEU A 8 -14.55 27.32 18.14
C LEU A 8 -14.06 26.82 16.79
N GLN A 9 -14.95 26.83 15.83
CA GLN A 9 -14.62 26.53 14.45
C GLN A 9 -13.71 27.64 13.88
N PRO A 10 -12.78 27.31 12.96
CA PRO A 10 -11.78 28.25 12.46
C PRO A 10 -12.37 29.48 11.76
N GLU A 11 -13.53 29.37 11.12
CA GLU A 11 -14.26 30.48 10.52
C GLU A 11 -14.81 31.46 11.57
N SER A 12 -15.23 30.95 12.73
CA SER A 12 -15.69 31.79 13.84
C SER A 12 -14.52 32.53 14.50
N ALA A 13 -13.32 31.93 14.52
CA ALA A 13 -12.11 32.55 15.05
C ALA A 13 -11.62 33.74 14.20
N LEU A 14 -11.85 33.73 12.88
CA LEU A 14 -11.57 34.86 12.00
C LEU A 14 -12.48 36.06 12.29
N GLY A 15 -13.79 35.81 12.38
CA GLY A 15 -14.76 36.86 12.70
C GLY A 15 -14.54 37.46 14.10
N GLU A 16 -14.10 36.64 15.06
CA GLU A 16 -13.71 37.09 16.40
C GLU A 16 -12.56 38.11 16.36
N VAL A 17 -11.50 37.81 15.61
CA VAL A 17 -10.31 38.67 15.48
C VAL A 17 -10.63 39.98 14.76
N GLN A 18 -11.40 39.92 13.66
CA GLN A 18 -11.81 41.12 12.91
C GLN A 18 -12.60 42.09 13.80
N LEU A 19 -13.59 41.58 14.54
CA LEU A 19 -14.39 42.41 15.44
C LEU A 19 -13.54 43.07 16.53
N ILE A 20 -12.49 42.40 17.03
CA ILE A 20 -11.58 43.00 18.01
C ILE A 20 -10.69 44.07 17.36
N GLN A 21 -10.25 43.86 16.11
CA GLN A 21 -9.51 44.87 15.34
C GLN A 21 -10.35 46.11 15.03
N ASP A 22 -11.65 45.93 14.78
CA ASP A 22 -12.63 47.00 14.58
C ASP A 22 -12.99 47.75 15.87
N GLY A 23 -12.35 47.41 17.00
CA GLY A 23 -12.50 48.10 18.29
C GLY A 23 -13.69 47.63 19.14
N THR A 24 -14.35 46.52 18.80
CA THR A 24 -15.44 46.00 19.63
C THR A 24 -14.92 45.34 20.91
N SER A 25 -15.66 45.48 22.01
CA SER A 25 -15.25 44.89 23.29
C SER A 25 -15.30 43.35 23.26
N MET A 26 -14.34 42.69 23.92
CA MET A 26 -14.29 41.23 24.02
C MET A 26 -15.58 40.61 24.60
N ARG A 27 -16.31 41.33 25.46
CA ARG A 27 -17.62 40.90 25.99
C ARG A 27 -18.70 40.90 24.92
N ALA A 28 -18.72 41.88 24.02
CA ALA A 28 -19.66 41.93 22.91
C ALA A 28 -19.39 40.79 21.92
N VAL A 29 -18.12 40.54 21.60
CA VAL A 29 -17.68 39.43 20.75
C VAL A 29 -18.07 38.08 21.36
N ALA A 30 -17.80 37.88 22.65
CA ALA A 30 -18.19 36.67 23.38
C ALA A 30 -19.71 36.38 23.31
N ARG A 31 -20.55 37.42 23.44
CA ARG A 31 -22.01 37.29 23.29
C ARG A 31 -22.41 36.96 21.86
N ARG A 32 -21.76 37.58 20.86
CA ARG A 32 -22.05 37.37 19.43
C ARG A 32 -21.79 35.92 19.00
N PHE A 33 -20.72 35.31 19.51
CA PHE A 33 -20.33 33.94 19.19
C PHE A 33 -20.77 32.90 20.22
N ALA A 34 -21.56 33.28 21.24
CA ALA A 34 -22.02 32.40 22.32
C ALA A 34 -20.88 31.62 23.02
N VAL A 35 -19.72 32.26 23.20
CA VAL A 35 -18.53 31.69 23.86
C VAL A 35 -18.18 32.49 25.12
N SER A 36 -17.43 31.89 26.04
CA SER A 36 -16.97 32.64 27.21
C SER A 36 -15.92 33.69 26.84
N VAL A 37 -15.91 34.82 27.56
CA VAL A 37 -14.90 35.89 27.41
C VAL A 37 -13.47 35.36 27.55
N SER A 38 -13.27 34.33 28.39
CA SER A 38 -11.96 33.68 28.57
C SER A 38 -11.43 33.02 27.29
N VAL A 39 -12.34 32.51 26.45
CA VAL A 39 -11.97 31.86 25.19
C VAL A 39 -11.56 32.92 24.18
N VAL A 40 -12.32 34.03 24.11
CA VAL A 40 -12.01 35.19 23.25
C VAL A 40 -10.66 35.80 23.61
N SER A 41 -10.41 36.03 24.91
CA SER A 41 -9.14 36.56 25.39
C SER A 41 -7.94 35.65 25.05
N ARG A 42 -8.12 34.32 25.17
CA ARG A 42 -7.08 33.34 24.79
C ARG A 42 -6.89 33.24 23.28
N GLY A 43 -7.96 33.38 22.50
CA GLY A 43 -7.93 33.43 21.04
C GLY A 43 -7.15 34.66 20.55
N TRP A 44 -7.51 35.84 21.07
CA TRP A 44 -6.85 37.10 20.77
C TRP A 44 -5.36 37.09 21.14
N ARG A 45 -5.00 36.63 22.35
CA ARG A 45 -3.58 36.52 22.76
C ARG A 45 -2.79 35.62 21.81
N ARG A 46 -3.36 34.47 21.43
CA ARG A 46 -2.72 33.55 20.47
C ARG A 46 -2.54 34.20 19.10
N HIS A 47 -3.51 34.98 18.64
CA HIS A 47 -3.43 35.70 17.39
C HIS A 47 -2.31 36.75 17.42
N GLN A 48 -2.17 37.50 18.51
CA GLN A 48 -1.05 38.45 18.70
C GLN A 48 0.32 37.75 18.65
N GLU A 49 0.44 36.54 19.23
CA GLU A 49 1.72 35.81 19.24
C GLU A 49 2.08 35.15 17.91
N THR A 50 1.09 34.66 17.14
CA THR A 50 1.32 33.75 15.99
C THR A 50 0.94 34.38 14.65
N GLY A 51 0.12 35.43 14.65
CA GLY A 51 -0.52 36.00 13.46
C GLY A 51 -1.54 35.07 12.79
N GLN A 52 -1.79 33.89 13.33
CA GLN A 52 -2.66 32.86 12.76
C GLN A 52 -3.90 32.61 13.64
N TYR A 53 -5.02 32.31 12.99
CA TYR A 53 -6.31 31.98 13.61
C TYR A 53 -6.52 30.46 13.78
N THR A 54 -5.67 29.65 13.13
CA THR A 54 -5.73 28.20 13.24
C THR A 54 -5.14 27.69 14.55
N ARG A 55 -5.71 26.60 15.07
CA ARG A 55 -5.19 25.93 16.25
C ARG A 55 -3.79 25.38 15.94
N ARG A 56 -2.80 25.68 16.80
CA ARG A 56 -1.49 25.02 16.75
C ARG A 56 -1.68 23.51 16.85
N ARG A 57 -1.00 22.75 15.99
CA ARG A 57 -1.00 21.29 16.11
C ARG A 57 -0.46 20.94 17.50
N GLY A 58 -1.26 20.20 18.27
CA GLY A 58 -0.84 19.75 19.59
C GLY A 58 0.39 18.86 19.48
N GLY A 59 1.26 18.91 20.48
CA GLY A 59 2.32 17.90 20.64
C GLY A 59 1.68 16.53 20.81
N GLY A 60 1.87 15.65 19.83
CA GLY A 60 1.35 14.29 19.88
C GLY A 60 2.07 13.43 20.93
N ARG A 61 1.60 12.20 21.08
CA ARG A 61 2.29 11.19 21.91
C ARG A 61 3.71 10.96 21.39
N ARG A 62 4.69 10.92 22.29
CA ARG A 62 6.08 10.57 21.96
C ARG A 62 6.15 9.17 21.32
N ARG A 63 7.08 9.00 20.38
CA ARG A 63 7.31 7.72 19.69
C ARG A 63 7.87 6.70 20.68
N ALA A 64 7.49 5.43 20.51
CA ALA A 64 8.07 4.32 21.27
C ALA A 64 9.46 3.89 20.77
N THR A 65 9.79 4.20 19.52
CA THR A 65 11.09 3.88 18.91
C THR A 65 12.01 5.09 18.86
N ILE A 66 13.31 4.84 18.97
CA ILE A 66 14.37 5.84 18.71
C ILE A 66 14.88 5.76 17.28
N GLN A 67 15.51 6.84 16.80
CA GLN A 67 16.01 6.93 15.42
C GLN A 67 17.00 5.80 15.04
N GLN A 68 17.82 5.34 16.00
CA GLN A 68 18.74 4.22 15.80
C GLN A 68 18.01 2.89 15.56
N GLN A 69 16.94 2.63 16.30
CA GLN A 69 16.09 1.44 16.12
C GLN A 69 15.37 1.50 14.76
N ASP A 70 14.84 2.66 14.39
CA ASP A 70 14.20 2.86 13.08
C ASP A 70 15.21 2.61 11.94
N ARG A 71 16.45 3.10 12.08
CA ARG A 71 17.54 2.82 11.13
C ARG A 71 17.86 1.32 11.04
N TYR A 72 17.93 0.64 12.18
CA TYR A 72 18.17 -0.81 12.22
C TYR A 72 17.04 -1.58 11.51
N LEU A 73 15.78 -1.26 11.80
CA LEU A 73 14.61 -1.86 11.16
C LEU A 73 14.65 -1.70 9.63
N ARG A 74 15.02 -0.52 9.13
CA ARG A 74 15.18 -0.26 7.69
C ARG A 74 16.25 -1.14 7.06
N LEU A 75 17.42 -1.23 7.68
CA LEU A 75 18.53 -2.02 7.15
C LEU A 75 18.18 -3.51 7.10
N CYS A 76 17.57 -4.04 8.16
CA CYS A 76 17.10 -5.42 8.20
C CYS A 76 16.05 -5.70 7.12
N ALA A 77 15.05 -4.82 6.98
CA ALA A 77 14.00 -4.98 5.98
C ALA A 77 14.53 -4.91 4.53
N ARG A 78 15.53 -4.06 4.27
CA ARG A 78 16.17 -3.97 2.95
C ARG A 78 17.02 -5.19 2.63
N ARG A 79 17.80 -5.68 3.60
CA ARG A 79 18.66 -6.85 3.43
C ARG A 79 17.83 -8.11 3.18
N ASN A 80 16.82 -8.32 4.02
CA ASN A 80 15.95 -9.50 3.97
C ASN A 80 14.48 -9.08 3.96
N ARG A 81 13.93 -8.79 2.76
CA ARG A 81 12.51 -8.39 2.60
C ARG A 81 11.50 -9.43 3.07
N ARG A 82 11.91 -10.68 3.26
CA ARG A 82 11.08 -11.80 3.72
C ARG A 82 11.19 -12.04 5.24
N SER A 83 12.08 -11.34 5.94
CA SER A 83 12.30 -11.57 7.36
C SER A 83 11.17 -10.98 8.19
N THR A 84 10.75 -11.73 9.20
CA THR A 84 9.96 -11.18 10.32
C THR A 84 10.86 -10.30 11.18
N ALA A 85 10.33 -9.17 11.66
CA ALA A 85 11.07 -8.27 12.53
C ALA A 85 11.04 -8.78 13.98
N THR A 86 12.08 -9.52 14.38
CA THR A 86 12.16 -10.19 15.70
C THR A 86 13.02 -9.45 16.73
N ASN A 87 13.87 -8.51 16.29
CA ASN A 87 14.96 -7.97 17.12
C ASN A 87 14.65 -6.65 17.85
N VAL A 88 13.39 -6.25 17.97
CA VAL A 88 13.03 -5.02 18.70
C VAL A 88 11.85 -5.31 19.62
N HIS A 89 11.96 -4.91 20.89
CA HIS A 89 10.92 -5.01 21.92
C HIS A 89 9.79 -3.99 21.67
N VAL A 90 9.15 -4.07 20.51
CA VAL A 90 8.02 -3.23 20.10
C VAL A 90 6.96 -4.09 19.45
N SER A 91 5.72 -3.62 19.47
CA SER A 91 4.64 -4.32 18.79
C SER A 91 4.88 -4.42 17.28
N ALA A 92 4.45 -5.52 16.67
CA ALA A 92 4.54 -5.71 15.22
C ALA A 92 3.86 -4.58 14.42
N GLN A 93 2.79 -3.98 14.98
CA GLN A 93 2.13 -2.81 14.39
C GLN A 93 3.06 -1.60 14.32
N THR A 94 3.82 -1.34 15.38
CA THR A 94 4.78 -0.24 15.43
C THR A 94 5.84 -0.41 14.35
N VAL A 95 6.39 -1.62 14.20
CA VAL A 95 7.35 -1.92 13.14
C VAL A 95 6.75 -1.67 11.76
N ARG A 96 5.54 -2.17 11.49
CA ARG A 96 4.87 -1.96 10.20
C ARG A 96 4.64 -0.48 9.89
N ASN A 97 4.20 0.30 10.88
CA ASN A 97 4.04 1.75 10.72
C ASN A 97 5.38 2.43 10.36
N ARG A 98 6.48 2.05 11.02
CA ARG A 98 7.83 2.59 10.71
C ARG A 98 8.27 2.24 9.30
N LEU A 99 8.10 0.98 8.89
CA LEU A 99 8.45 0.57 7.53
C LEU A 99 7.59 1.28 6.47
N HIS A 100 6.32 1.52 6.76
CA HIS A 100 5.40 2.24 5.87
C HIS A 100 5.75 3.74 5.75
N GLU A 101 6.19 4.40 6.82
CA GLU A 101 6.68 5.79 6.78
C GLU A 101 7.83 5.94 5.77
N ASP A 102 8.66 4.91 5.62
CA ASP A 102 9.77 4.86 4.66
C ASP A 102 9.37 4.30 3.27
N GLY A 103 8.07 4.09 3.03
CA GLY A 103 7.54 3.59 1.75
C GLY A 103 7.74 2.09 1.52
N MET A 104 8.24 1.33 2.50
CA MET A 104 8.38 -0.12 2.38
C MET A 104 7.03 -0.80 2.61
N ARG A 105 6.59 -1.60 1.63
CA ARG A 105 5.34 -2.35 1.70
C ARG A 105 5.60 -3.81 1.39
N ALA A 106 4.82 -4.68 2.00
CA ALA A 106 4.80 -6.10 1.62
C ALA A 106 4.39 -6.24 0.14
N ARG A 107 5.01 -7.21 -0.54
CA ARG A 107 4.73 -7.58 -1.92
C ARG A 107 4.68 -9.10 -2.01
N ARG A 108 3.82 -9.62 -2.89
CA ARG A 108 3.83 -11.03 -3.23
C ARG A 108 5.04 -11.29 -4.14
N PRO A 109 5.87 -12.31 -3.88
CA PRO A 109 6.92 -12.69 -4.81
C PRO A 109 6.28 -13.15 -6.13
N GLN A 110 6.91 -12.83 -7.25
CA GLN A 110 6.51 -13.38 -8.53
C GLN A 110 6.80 -14.88 -8.54
N LEU A 111 5.78 -15.69 -8.85
CA LEU A 111 5.92 -17.12 -9.05
C LEU A 111 6.35 -17.34 -10.50
N GLY A 112 7.36 -18.19 -10.71
CA GLY A 112 7.88 -18.49 -12.04
C GLY A 112 8.76 -19.73 -12.04
N VAL A 113 9.01 -20.27 -13.22
CA VAL A 113 9.91 -21.41 -13.40
C VAL A 113 11.33 -21.02 -13.00
N VAL A 114 11.97 -21.83 -12.15
CA VAL A 114 13.34 -21.59 -11.74
C VAL A 114 14.27 -21.87 -12.93
N LEU A 115 14.88 -20.81 -13.47
CA LEU A 115 15.84 -20.93 -14.56
C LEU A 115 17.22 -21.31 -14.03
N THR A 116 17.74 -22.46 -14.49
CA THR A 116 19.14 -22.87 -14.31
C THR A 116 20.08 -21.90 -15.03
N ALA A 117 21.37 -21.93 -14.69
CA ALA A 117 22.37 -21.06 -15.33
C ALA A 117 22.42 -21.26 -16.85
N GLN A 118 22.37 -22.52 -17.30
CA GLN A 118 22.33 -22.87 -18.72
C GLN A 118 21.09 -22.30 -19.42
N HIS A 119 19.90 -22.42 -18.83
CA HIS A 119 18.69 -21.85 -19.41
C HIS A 119 18.77 -20.32 -19.54
N ARG A 120 19.38 -19.63 -18.58
CA ARG A 120 19.57 -18.18 -18.65
C ARG A 120 20.52 -17.80 -19.78
N ALA A 121 21.63 -18.52 -19.91
CA ALA A 121 22.60 -18.28 -20.98
C ALA A 121 21.97 -18.51 -22.36
N GLY A 122 21.28 -19.64 -22.57
CA GLY A 122 20.61 -19.94 -23.83
C GLY A 122 19.53 -18.91 -24.19
N ARG A 123 18.69 -18.52 -23.22
CA ARG A 123 17.67 -17.47 -23.44
C ARG A 123 18.29 -16.11 -23.78
N LEU A 124 19.40 -15.75 -23.13
CA LEU A 124 20.09 -14.50 -23.39
C LEU A 124 20.78 -14.50 -24.77
N ALA A 125 21.41 -15.61 -25.16
CA ALA A 125 22.01 -15.77 -26.49
C ALA A 125 20.95 -15.64 -27.57
N PHE A 126 19.83 -16.38 -27.44
CA PHE A 126 18.70 -16.29 -28.35
C PHE A 126 18.16 -14.85 -28.47
N ALA A 127 17.95 -14.17 -27.34
CA ALA A 127 17.46 -12.79 -27.33
C ALA A 127 18.43 -11.80 -27.99
N ARG A 128 19.75 -12.01 -27.87
CA ARG A 128 20.77 -11.19 -28.52
C ARG A 128 20.84 -11.44 -30.02
N GLU A 129 20.83 -12.70 -30.45
CA GLU A 129 20.85 -13.10 -31.85
C GLU A 129 19.64 -12.57 -32.63
N HIS A 130 18.49 -12.49 -31.95
CA HIS A 130 17.22 -12.06 -32.54
C HIS A 130 16.82 -10.63 -32.10
N GLN A 131 17.77 -9.84 -31.57
CA GLN A 131 17.48 -8.48 -31.09
C GLN A 131 17.05 -7.54 -32.22
N ASP A 132 17.69 -7.68 -33.38
CA ASP A 132 17.46 -6.82 -34.56
C ASP A 132 16.42 -7.42 -35.53
N TRP A 133 15.79 -8.53 -35.15
CA TRP A 133 14.78 -9.18 -35.99
C TRP A 133 13.51 -8.35 -36.08
N GLN A 134 13.25 -7.86 -37.29
CA GLN A 134 11.99 -7.22 -37.65
C GLN A 134 10.84 -8.22 -37.84
N ILE A 135 9.60 -7.72 -37.83
CA ILE A 135 8.36 -8.53 -37.93
C ILE A 135 8.39 -9.49 -39.13
N HIS A 136 8.93 -9.09 -40.28
CA HIS A 136 8.97 -9.96 -41.46
C HIS A 136 9.82 -11.23 -41.26
N HIS A 137 10.88 -11.17 -40.46
CA HIS A 137 11.66 -12.36 -40.10
C HIS A 137 10.86 -13.33 -39.23
N TRP A 138 10.07 -12.80 -38.28
CA TRP A 138 9.21 -13.62 -37.42
C TRP A 138 8.05 -14.29 -38.16
N ARG A 139 7.60 -13.75 -39.31
CA ARG A 139 6.50 -14.33 -40.10
C ARG A 139 6.78 -15.74 -40.61
N HIS A 140 8.06 -16.11 -40.73
CA HIS A 140 8.47 -17.42 -41.20
C HIS A 140 8.73 -18.41 -40.05
N VAL A 141 8.60 -17.99 -38.78
CA VAL A 141 8.80 -18.85 -37.62
C VAL A 141 7.47 -19.39 -37.13
N LEU A 142 7.34 -20.72 -37.10
CA LEU A 142 6.20 -21.40 -36.50
C LEU A 142 6.46 -21.67 -35.01
N PHE A 143 5.57 -21.19 -34.15
CA PHE A 143 5.61 -21.50 -32.72
C PHE A 143 4.59 -22.60 -32.39
N THR A 144 5.08 -23.76 -31.96
CA THR A 144 4.25 -24.87 -31.47
C THR A 144 4.52 -25.10 -29.99
N ASP A 145 3.47 -25.27 -29.19
CA ASP A 145 3.57 -25.65 -27.79
C ASP A 145 2.50 -26.68 -27.44
N GLU A 146 2.78 -27.51 -26.43
CA GLU A 146 1.84 -28.49 -25.92
C GLU A 146 1.17 -27.97 -24.65
N SER A 147 -0.10 -27.59 -24.76
CA SER A 147 -0.91 -27.20 -23.61
C SER A 147 -1.71 -28.38 -23.05
N ARG A 148 -1.74 -28.49 -21.72
CA ARG A 148 -2.52 -29.52 -21.01
C ARG A 148 -3.86 -28.96 -20.59
N PHE A 149 -4.94 -29.51 -21.15
CA PHE A 149 -6.31 -29.17 -20.74
C PHE A 149 -6.94 -30.35 -19.98
N THR A 150 -7.69 -30.04 -18.92
CA THR A 150 -8.47 -31.03 -18.19
C THR A 150 -9.89 -31.06 -18.75
N LEU A 151 -10.28 -32.17 -19.38
CA LEU A 151 -11.65 -32.42 -19.84
C LEU A 151 -12.46 -33.04 -18.70
N SER A 152 -12.84 -32.24 -17.70
CA SER A 152 -13.87 -32.65 -16.74
C SER A 152 -15.22 -32.17 -17.23
N THR A 153 -16.16 -33.08 -17.52
CA THR A 153 -17.59 -32.75 -17.56
C THR A 153 -18.02 -32.42 -16.15
N CYS A 154 -18.04 -31.13 -15.81
CA CYS A 154 -18.80 -30.64 -14.67
C CYS A 154 -20.12 -30.16 -15.24
N GLU A 155 -21.25 -30.77 -14.86
CA GLU A 155 -22.60 -30.33 -15.21
C GLU A 155 -23.01 -28.99 -14.56
N GLU A 156 -22.06 -28.16 -14.14
CA GLU A 156 -22.35 -26.84 -13.60
C GLU A 156 -21.37 -25.80 -14.15
N THR A 157 -21.81 -25.19 -15.25
CA THR A 157 -21.35 -23.93 -15.84
C THR A 157 -19.89 -23.83 -16.35
N PRO A 158 -19.65 -23.33 -17.59
CA PRO A 158 -18.33 -23.36 -18.22
C PRO A 158 -17.28 -22.43 -17.59
N TRP A 159 -17.69 -21.49 -16.74
CA TRP A 159 -16.82 -20.39 -16.29
C TRP A 159 -16.02 -20.69 -15.01
N ARG A 160 -16.28 -21.81 -14.33
CA ARG A 160 -15.60 -22.15 -13.06
C ARG A 160 -14.37 -23.06 -13.21
N ALA A 161 -14.16 -23.71 -14.36
CA ALA A 161 -13.00 -24.57 -14.56
C ALA A 161 -11.65 -23.81 -14.72
N ILE A 162 -11.68 -22.50 -14.99
CA ILE A 162 -10.48 -21.64 -15.01
C ILE A 162 -10.05 -21.23 -13.59
N CYS A 163 -10.93 -21.33 -12.59
CA CYS A 163 -10.64 -20.84 -11.23
C CYS A 163 -9.66 -21.72 -10.43
N CYS A 164 -9.43 -22.99 -10.80
CA CYS A 164 -8.49 -23.84 -10.05
C CYS A 164 -7.00 -23.51 -10.31
N LEU A 165 -6.68 -22.65 -11.28
CA LEU A 165 -5.32 -22.11 -11.45
C LEU A 165 -5.03 -20.89 -10.56
N ASN A 166 -6.05 -20.33 -9.89
CA ASN A 166 -5.90 -19.21 -8.96
C ASN A 166 -6.45 -19.54 -7.56
N GLY A 167 -5.81 -20.52 -6.91
CA GLY A 167 -5.80 -20.66 -5.45
C GLY A 167 -7.02 -21.35 -4.82
N CYS A 168 -6.83 -22.58 -4.37
CA CYS A 168 -7.63 -23.16 -3.30
C CYS A 168 -6.78 -23.22 -2.01
N ILE A 169 -7.14 -22.38 -1.06
CA ILE A 169 -6.81 -22.53 0.35
C ILE A 169 -7.91 -23.41 0.95
N LEU A 170 -7.58 -24.65 1.30
CA LEU A 170 -8.04 -25.44 2.46
C LEU A 170 -8.04 -26.95 2.12
N ASN A 171 -7.15 -27.63 2.85
CA ASN A 171 -7.13 -29.03 3.26
C ASN A 171 -7.68 -30.16 2.38
N HIS A 172 -6.78 -31.15 2.25
CA HIS A 172 -6.99 -32.59 2.09
C HIS A 172 -7.41 -33.12 0.72
N SER A 173 -6.44 -33.81 0.09
CA SER A 173 -6.61 -34.90 -0.85
C SER A 173 -7.43 -34.62 -2.11
N CYS A 174 -6.77 -34.15 -3.17
CA CYS A 174 -7.24 -34.45 -4.52
C CYS A 174 -6.10 -35.01 -5.36
N ARG A 175 -6.00 -36.35 -5.33
CA ARG A 175 -5.09 -37.14 -6.16
C ARG A 175 -5.89 -37.59 -7.38
N CYS A 176 -5.98 -36.76 -8.41
CA CYS A 176 -6.51 -37.20 -9.71
C CYS A 176 -5.36 -37.29 -10.72
N GLN A 177 -4.78 -38.50 -10.78
CA GLN A 177 -3.99 -38.94 -11.91
C GLN A 177 -4.95 -39.36 -13.03
N CYS A 178 -4.86 -38.72 -14.19
CA CYS A 178 -5.27 -39.30 -15.46
C CYS A 178 -4.47 -38.58 -16.56
N LYS A 179 -3.43 -39.24 -17.08
CA LYS A 179 -2.68 -38.78 -18.25
C LYS A 179 -3.23 -39.53 -19.47
N LYS A 180 -3.78 -38.81 -20.44
CA LYS A 180 -3.90 -39.29 -21.82
C LYS A 180 -3.25 -38.26 -22.74
N TYR A 181 -2.52 -38.75 -23.72
CA TYR A 181 -1.79 -37.98 -24.70
C TYR A 181 -2.66 -37.82 -25.94
N VAL A 182 -2.76 -36.60 -26.46
CA VAL A 182 -3.24 -36.36 -27.82
C VAL A 182 -2.12 -35.62 -28.54
N LYS A 183 -1.55 -36.27 -29.54
CA LYS A 183 -0.50 -35.73 -30.40
C LYS A 183 -1.19 -34.91 -31.49
N PHE A 184 -1.10 -33.59 -31.43
CA PHE A 184 -1.44 -32.76 -32.58
C PHE A 184 -0.25 -32.79 -33.53
N ILE A 185 -0.28 -33.74 -34.47
CA ILE A 185 0.52 -33.62 -35.68
C ILE A 185 -0.28 -32.71 -36.59
N VAL A 186 0.18 -31.48 -36.78
CA VAL A 186 -0.16 -30.73 -37.98
C VAL A 186 1.09 -30.80 -38.84
N ASN A 187 1.02 -31.68 -39.84
CA ASN A 187 1.96 -31.68 -40.94
C ASN A 187 1.60 -30.56 -41.93
N ASP A 188 2.56 -30.35 -42.83
CA ASP A 188 2.52 -29.59 -44.08
C ASP A 188 2.97 -28.12 -43.89
N THR A 189 4.09 -27.67 -44.44
CA THR A 189 4.91 -28.13 -45.59
C THR A 189 6.39 -27.79 -45.39
#